data_AF-A0A818ZKN6-F1
#
_entry.id   AF-A0A818ZKN6-F1
#
_cell.length_a   1.000
_cell.length_b   1.000
_cell.length_c   1.000
_cell.angle_alpha   90.00
_cell.angle_beta   90.00
_cell.angle_gamma   90.00
#
_symmetry.space_group_name_H-M   'P 1'
#
loop_
_entity.id
_entity.type
_entity.pdbx_description
1 polymer ?
#
loop_
_entity_poly.entity_id
_entity_poly.type
_entity_poly.pdbx_seq_one_letter_code
_entity_poly.pdbx_strand_id
1 'polypeptide(L)'
;MTFNNNYEYTEKDRIDPLLICELCKDPFIDPFVTPCIHTFCRQCIEQYLESDSSCPSKWCNQSLRTEDLKPHEPGIVVSMLNRLHVKCKLCEEAPLYRGDFDEHINKDCTKAEVKCTTSKFGCTWSGERDQLNNHLKVCVYQQLSSTFDSLFDKIESQNSYIKQLEDQLEKQWIEFEERTDQQKAGLEGKIVQLKTELDERIDQQKTILEGRMDKQKTGLEEEIKKLKNKIKCLLPPIRANLTDIQPNAKWKQNGLTVAGGCGQANRSNQLAGPHGLCVDDNQTIYVVDNYNHRIMEWKCCGTNGKVVAGGNGYGNGAHQLNGPQDVIIDKEQDSFIITDTVNRRIVRWPRRKGTRGETIISNVSCWGLTMDENGFLYVVDNGKNEVRRYQIGDVKGTVVAGSNGKGNRLDQLSGPSYLFVDRDHSVYVSDSSNHRVMKWEEGTKEGIIVAGGQGEGNSLTQLLYPQGVVVDQLDTVYVADFGNHRIMRWPKGATQGTVIIGGNNEGAQSNQLAGPVGLSFDRHGNLYVVDNRNDRVQKFNIE
;
A
#
# COMPACT_ATOMS: atom_id res chain seq x y z
N MET A 1 -58.47 0.21 42.32
CA MET A 1 -57.80 1.46 42.72
C MET A 1 -58.84 2.56 42.63
N THR A 2 -59.17 3.21 43.75
CA THR A 2 -60.09 4.36 43.76
C THR A 2 -59.31 5.59 43.29
N PHE A 3 -59.53 6.00 42.04
CA PHE A 3 -58.93 7.21 41.47
C PHE A 3 -59.41 8.42 42.25
N ASN A 4 -58.46 9.21 42.78
CA ASN A 4 -58.73 10.34 43.66
C ASN A 4 -59.19 11.57 42.85
N ASN A 5 -60.28 11.42 42.11
CA ASN A 5 -60.95 12.53 41.45
C ASN A 5 -61.70 13.32 42.53
N ASN A 6 -61.57 14.65 42.53
CA ASN A 6 -62.28 15.58 43.42
C ASN A 6 -63.79 15.67 43.12
N TYR A 7 -64.32 14.73 42.34
CA TYR A 7 -65.73 14.60 42.00
C TYR A 7 -66.23 13.16 42.15
N GLU A 8 -67.55 13.01 42.24
CA GLU A 8 -68.27 11.73 42.33
C GLU A 8 -69.39 11.70 41.29
N TYR A 9 -69.57 10.59 40.56
CA TYR A 9 -70.64 10.48 39.56
C TYR A 9 -72.02 10.32 40.20
N THR A 10 -73.00 11.12 39.79
CA THR A 10 -74.33 11.14 40.44
C THR A 10 -75.26 10.01 39.98
N GLU A 11 -75.04 9.42 38.80
CA GLU A 11 -75.87 8.34 38.23
C GLU A 11 -75.02 7.21 37.62
N LYS A 12 -74.16 6.59 38.43
CA LYS A 12 -73.16 5.60 37.96
C LYS A 12 -73.78 4.40 37.20
N ASP A 13 -74.97 3.95 37.59
CA ASP A 13 -75.64 2.77 37.01
C ASP A 13 -76.30 3.02 35.64
N ARG A 14 -76.34 4.27 35.17
CA ARG A 14 -76.96 4.66 33.88
C ARG A 14 -75.94 5.04 32.81
N ILE A 15 -74.65 4.90 33.08
CA ILE A 15 -73.58 5.25 32.16
C ILE A 15 -73.51 4.20 31.04
N ASP A 16 -73.42 4.65 29.79
CA ASP A 16 -73.31 3.79 28.62
C ASP A 16 -72.10 2.82 28.78
N PRO A 17 -72.30 1.49 28.63
CA PRO A 17 -71.23 0.51 28.71
C PRO A 17 -70.03 0.80 27.79
N LEU A 18 -70.24 1.49 26.66
CA LEU A 18 -69.19 1.90 25.73
C LEU A 18 -68.23 2.96 26.30
N LEU A 19 -68.59 3.60 27.42
CA LEU A 19 -67.76 4.58 28.12
C LEU A 19 -67.04 4.00 29.33
N ILE A 20 -67.17 2.69 29.57
CA ILE A 20 -66.62 1.99 30.73
C ILE A 20 -65.35 1.26 30.34
N CYS A 21 -64.30 1.41 31.15
CA CYS A 21 -63.06 0.69 30.95
C CYS A 21 -63.20 -0.78 31.37
N GLU A 22 -62.77 -1.70 30.50
CA GLU A 22 -62.86 -3.13 30.79
C GLU A 22 -61.98 -3.59 31.96
N LEU A 23 -60.93 -2.84 32.29
CA LEU A 23 -59.98 -3.18 33.36
C LEU A 23 -60.49 -2.73 34.75
N CYS A 24 -60.87 -1.46 34.91
CA CYS A 24 -61.33 -0.94 36.21
C CYS A 24 -62.85 -1.00 36.42
N LYS A 25 -63.64 -1.25 35.37
CA LYS A 25 -65.12 -1.24 35.39
C LYS A 25 -65.75 0.10 35.78
N ASP A 26 -64.97 1.19 35.68
CA ASP A 26 -65.42 2.57 35.86
C ASP A 26 -65.43 3.33 34.52
N PRO A 27 -66.15 4.47 34.42
CA PRO A 27 -66.07 5.34 33.25
C PRO A 27 -64.62 5.76 32.95
N PHE A 28 -64.26 5.89 31.68
CA PHE A 28 -62.87 6.18 31.31
C PHE A 28 -62.31 7.45 31.97
N ILE A 29 -61.15 7.29 32.62
CA ILE A 29 -60.32 8.38 33.15
C ILE A 29 -59.08 8.46 32.27
N ASP A 30 -58.88 9.61 31.62
CA ASP A 30 -57.79 9.85 30.65
C ASP A 30 -57.70 8.70 29.61
N PRO A 31 -58.69 8.55 28.71
CA PRO A 31 -58.76 7.41 27.80
C PRO A 31 -57.59 7.38 26.81
N PHE A 32 -56.94 6.22 26.68
CA PHE A 32 -55.89 5.95 25.69
C PHE A 32 -56.34 4.86 24.73
N VAL A 33 -55.99 5.02 23.45
CA VAL A 33 -56.30 4.08 22.37
C VAL A 33 -55.04 3.33 21.99
N THR A 34 -55.15 2.01 21.98
CA THR A 34 -54.11 1.10 21.48
C THR A 34 -54.08 1.08 19.95
N PRO A 35 -52.96 0.69 19.30
CA PRO A 35 -52.90 0.45 17.86
C PRO A 35 -53.98 -0.50 17.31
N CYS A 36 -54.49 -1.42 18.13
CA CYS A 36 -55.60 -2.31 17.78
C CYS A 36 -56.99 -1.69 18.05
N ILE A 37 -57.07 -0.39 18.30
CA ILE A 37 -58.31 0.42 18.43
C ILE A 37 -59.13 0.07 19.68
N HIS A 38 -58.52 -0.54 20.70
CA HIS A 38 -59.15 -0.73 22.01
C HIS A 38 -58.81 0.44 22.95
N THR A 39 -59.81 0.93 23.68
CA THR A 39 -59.70 2.08 24.60
C THR A 39 -59.66 1.62 26.06
N PHE A 40 -58.73 2.16 26.84
CA PHE A 40 -58.58 1.89 28.27
C PHE A 40 -58.29 3.20 29.03
N CYS A 41 -58.51 3.25 30.34
CA CYS A 41 -57.96 4.34 31.16
C CYS A 41 -56.43 4.29 31.10
N ARG A 42 -55.75 5.43 30.92
CA ARG A 42 -54.28 5.51 30.83
C ARG A 42 -53.56 4.65 31.87
N GLN A 43 -53.83 4.92 33.15
CA GLN A 43 -53.16 4.21 34.25
C GLN A 43 -53.50 2.71 34.28
N CYS A 44 -54.71 2.31 33.85
CA CYS A 44 -55.09 0.89 33.84
C CYS A 44 -54.30 0.11 32.80
N ILE A 45 -54.12 0.67 31.59
CA ILE A 45 -53.34 0.00 30.54
C ILE A 45 -51.84 0.08 30.79
N GLU A 46 -51.33 1.21 31.30
CA GLU A 46 -49.92 1.34 31.70
C GLU A 46 -49.56 0.27 32.75
N GLN A 47 -50.39 0.10 33.79
CA GLN A 47 -50.16 -0.93 34.82
C GLN A 47 -50.30 -2.36 34.30
N TYR A 48 -51.25 -2.62 33.40
CA TYR A 48 -51.40 -3.96 32.81
C TYR A 48 -50.14 -4.35 32.01
N LEU A 49 -49.60 -3.41 31.22
CA LEU A 49 -48.42 -3.61 30.37
C LEU A 49 -47.11 -3.81 31.15
N GLU A 50 -47.07 -3.49 32.45
CA GLU A 50 -45.95 -3.87 33.32
C GLU A 50 -45.84 -5.39 33.50
N SER A 51 -46.95 -6.12 33.33
CA SER A 51 -47.04 -7.56 33.58
C SER A 51 -47.21 -8.42 32.32
N ASP A 52 -47.90 -7.91 31.29
CA ASP A 52 -48.18 -8.62 30.05
C ASP A 52 -48.01 -7.68 28.85
N SER A 53 -47.26 -8.09 27.83
CA SER A 53 -46.97 -7.27 26.63
C SER A 53 -47.96 -7.51 25.48
N SER A 54 -49.19 -7.90 25.80
CA SER A 54 -50.28 -8.13 24.85
C SER A 54 -51.51 -7.25 25.13
N CYS A 55 -52.42 -7.13 24.17
CA CYS A 55 -53.65 -6.38 24.37
C CYS A 55 -54.58 -7.06 25.40
N PRO A 56 -55.04 -6.35 26.45
CA PRO A 56 -55.96 -6.93 27.43
C PRO A 56 -57.35 -7.30 26.88
N SER A 57 -57.70 -6.85 25.67
CA SER A 57 -58.97 -7.20 25.04
C SER A 57 -59.00 -8.69 24.72
N LYS A 58 -60.02 -9.40 25.21
CA LYS A 58 -60.16 -10.87 25.08
C LYS A 58 -60.14 -11.39 23.64
N TRP A 59 -60.39 -10.53 22.67
CA TRP A 59 -60.50 -10.88 21.25
C TRP A 59 -59.31 -10.36 20.42
N CYS A 60 -58.26 -9.87 21.09
CA CYS A 60 -57.08 -9.31 20.46
C CYS A 60 -55.81 -9.91 21.07
N ASN A 61 -54.88 -10.35 20.24
CA ASN A 61 -53.59 -10.88 20.69
C ASN A 61 -52.41 -10.05 20.16
N GLN A 62 -52.66 -8.76 19.90
CA GLN A 62 -51.65 -7.84 19.39
C GLN A 62 -50.63 -7.55 20.49
N SER A 63 -49.33 -7.66 20.19
CA SER A 63 -48.28 -7.22 21.11
C SER A 63 -48.29 -5.70 21.23
N LEU A 64 -48.19 -5.22 22.48
CA LEU A 64 -48.28 -3.80 22.82
C LEU A 64 -47.18 -3.41 23.79
N ARG A 65 -46.62 -2.20 23.59
CA ARG A 65 -45.72 -1.52 24.51
C ARG A 65 -46.30 -0.17 24.91
N THR A 66 -45.85 0.38 26.03
CA THR A 66 -46.32 1.67 26.54
C THR A 66 -46.13 2.82 25.55
N GLU A 67 -45.06 2.77 24.74
CA GLU A 67 -44.76 3.74 23.68
C GLU A 67 -45.79 3.75 22.54
N ASP A 68 -46.53 2.64 22.37
CA ASP A 68 -47.53 2.50 21.31
C ASP A 68 -48.88 3.14 21.67
N LEU A 69 -49.09 3.46 22.94
CA LEU A 69 -50.34 4.01 23.44
C LEU A 69 -50.48 5.47 23.05
N LYS A 70 -51.61 5.83 22.43
CA LYS A 70 -51.92 7.22 22.08
C LYS A 70 -53.07 7.74 22.94
N PRO A 71 -53.01 8.99 23.44
CA PRO A 71 -54.18 9.60 24.07
C PRO A 71 -55.34 9.59 23.08
N HIS A 72 -56.54 9.29 23.54
CA HIS A 72 -57.72 9.34 22.69
C HIS A 72 -57.93 10.80 22.27
N GLU A 73 -57.80 11.09 20.98
CA GLU A 73 -58.06 12.43 20.46
C GLU A 73 -59.48 12.89 20.86
N PRO A 74 -59.73 14.19 21.12
CA PRO A 74 -61.01 14.72 21.56
C PRO A 74 -62.12 14.49 20.52
N GLY A 75 -62.69 13.29 20.55
CA GLY A 75 -63.74 12.80 19.66
C GLY A 75 -64.99 12.41 20.44
N ILE A 76 -65.81 11.55 19.83
CA ILE A 76 -67.14 11.17 20.35
C ILE A 76 -67.05 10.66 21.80
N VAL A 77 -66.09 9.80 22.12
CA VAL A 77 -65.94 9.20 23.47
C VAL A 77 -65.67 10.27 24.54
N VAL A 78 -64.71 11.18 24.30
CA VAL A 78 -64.38 12.27 25.25
C VAL A 78 -65.56 13.22 25.41
N SER A 79 -66.25 13.56 24.31
CA SER A 79 -67.45 14.40 24.33
C SER A 79 -68.59 13.77 25.14
N MET A 80 -68.80 12.45 25.00
CA MET A 80 -69.81 11.72 25.77
C MET A 80 -69.45 11.63 27.25
N LEU A 81 -68.16 11.40 27.59
CA LEU A 81 -67.70 11.41 28.98
C LEU A 81 -67.89 12.78 29.64
N ASN A 82 -67.66 13.87 28.91
CA ASN A 82 -67.81 15.23 29.42
C ASN A 82 -69.26 15.60 29.78
N ARG A 83 -70.25 14.91 29.19
CA ARG A 83 -71.68 15.10 29.48
C ARG A 83 -72.17 14.31 30.70
N LEU A 84 -71.32 13.52 31.35
CA LEU A 84 -71.68 12.80 32.56
C LEU A 84 -71.83 13.76 33.73
N HIS A 85 -72.87 13.56 34.55
CA HIS A 85 -73.10 14.38 35.74
C HIS A 85 -72.23 13.91 36.92
N VAL A 86 -71.63 14.88 37.60
CA VAL A 86 -70.75 14.70 38.75
C VAL A 86 -71.10 15.69 39.87
N LYS A 87 -70.76 15.33 41.10
CA LYS A 87 -70.82 16.17 42.32
C LYS A 87 -69.40 16.54 42.72
N CYS A 88 -69.16 17.81 43.06
CA CYS A 88 -67.87 18.24 43.62
C CYS A 88 -67.71 17.74 45.07
N LYS A 89 -66.58 17.10 45.40
CA LYS A 89 -66.29 16.64 46.77
C LYS A 89 -65.88 17.75 47.72
N LEU A 90 -65.48 18.92 47.20
CA LEU A 90 -64.95 20.04 48.01
C LEU A 90 -66.06 20.98 48.50
N CYS A 91 -66.97 21.39 47.61
CA CYS A 91 -68.08 22.29 47.94
C CYS A 91 -69.46 21.60 47.95
N GLU A 92 -69.50 20.30 47.66
CA GLU A 92 -70.73 19.50 47.56
C GLU A 92 -71.75 19.94 46.48
N GLU A 93 -71.38 20.83 45.56
CA GLU A 93 -72.26 21.25 44.47
C GLU A 93 -72.53 20.12 43.46
N ALA A 94 -73.80 19.95 43.07
CA ALA A 94 -74.27 19.00 42.07
C ALA A 94 -75.64 19.41 41.47
N PRO A 95 -75.96 19.00 40.23
CA PRO A 95 -75.12 18.27 39.28
C PRO A 95 -74.25 19.21 38.42
N LEU A 96 -72.96 18.91 38.28
CA LEU A 96 -72.03 19.53 37.33
C LEU A 96 -71.77 18.58 36.16
N TYR A 97 -71.49 19.09 34.96
CA TYR A 97 -70.95 18.25 33.88
C TYR A 97 -69.47 17.97 34.13
N ARG A 98 -69.04 16.73 33.90
CA ARG A 98 -67.63 16.32 34.05
C ARG A 98 -66.67 17.21 33.25
N GLY A 99 -67.07 17.64 32.06
CA GLY A 99 -66.26 18.51 31.20
C GLY A 99 -66.00 19.90 31.80
N ASP A 100 -66.92 20.39 32.64
CA ASP A 100 -66.86 21.74 33.23
C ASP A 100 -66.23 21.71 34.63
N PHE A 101 -65.85 20.52 35.13
CA PHE A 101 -65.37 20.36 36.50
C PHE A 101 -64.06 21.11 36.75
N ASP A 102 -63.14 21.11 35.79
CA ASP A 102 -61.88 21.85 35.92
C ASP A 102 -62.11 23.37 35.92
N GLU A 103 -63.09 23.86 35.15
CA GLU A 103 -63.47 25.27 35.17
C GLU A 103 -64.08 25.65 36.54
N HIS A 104 -64.97 24.81 37.06
CA HIS A 104 -65.53 24.97 38.39
C HIS A 104 -64.43 25.04 39.46
N ILE A 105 -63.47 24.11 39.50
CA ILE A 105 -62.37 24.14 40.50
C ILE A 105 -61.53 25.43 40.37
N ASN A 106 -61.24 25.85 39.14
CA ASN A 106 -60.35 26.98 38.87
C ASN A 106 -60.99 28.35 39.06
N LYS A 107 -62.31 28.48 38.90
CA LYS A 107 -63.01 29.77 38.93
C LYS A 107 -64.03 29.88 40.06
N ASP A 108 -64.87 28.86 40.23
CA ASP A 108 -66.12 28.98 40.99
C ASP A 108 -66.07 28.32 42.37
N CYS A 109 -65.27 27.26 42.54
CA CYS A 109 -65.19 26.50 43.78
C CYS A 109 -64.59 27.35 44.90
N THR A 110 -65.43 27.72 45.87
CA THR A 110 -65.07 28.55 47.02
C THR A 110 -64.09 27.88 47.97
N LYS A 111 -64.11 26.54 47.99
CA LYS A 111 -63.25 25.68 48.82
C LYS A 111 -62.00 25.16 48.11
N ALA A 112 -61.76 25.58 46.86
CA ALA A 112 -60.51 25.27 46.18
C ALA A 112 -59.34 26.02 46.82
N GLU A 113 -58.20 25.35 46.97
CA GLU A 113 -56.96 25.97 47.44
C GLU A 113 -56.37 26.86 46.33
N VAL A 114 -56.14 28.13 46.64
CA VAL A 114 -55.54 29.12 45.73
C VAL A 114 -54.33 29.79 46.37
N LYS A 115 -53.40 30.23 45.53
CA LYS A 115 -52.25 31.04 45.95
C LYS A 115 -52.54 32.52 45.78
N CYS A 116 -51.81 33.36 46.51
CA CYS A 116 -51.88 34.80 46.34
C CYS A 116 -51.52 35.23 44.90
N THR A 117 -52.23 36.23 44.37
CA THR A 117 -52.01 36.81 43.02
C THR A 117 -50.62 37.42 42.86
N THR A 118 -49.98 37.82 43.96
CA THR A 118 -48.62 38.38 44.00
C THR A 118 -47.57 37.34 44.40
N SER A 119 -47.89 36.06 44.31
CA SER A 119 -46.93 34.97 44.48
C SER A 119 -45.73 35.09 43.53
N LYS A 120 -45.92 35.64 42.33
CA LYS A 120 -44.83 35.97 41.37
C LYS A 120 -43.77 36.91 41.94
N PHE A 121 -44.12 37.72 42.95
CA PHE A 121 -43.20 38.64 43.62
C PHE A 121 -42.66 38.10 44.95
N GLY A 122 -43.04 36.87 45.34
CA GLY A 122 -42.53 36.21 46.55
C GLY A 122 -43.55 36.01 47.68
N CYS A 123 -44.84 36.31 47.48
CA CYS A 123 -45.86 35.99 48.48
C CYS A 123 -46.08 34.47 48.61
N THR A 124 -45.93 33.92 49.82
CA THR A 124 -46.01 32.47 50.09
C THR A 124 -47.40 31.99 50.54
N TRP A 125 -48.41 32.87 50.59
CA TRP A 125 -49.74 32.50 51.06
C TRP A 125 -50.48 31.55 50.10
N SER A 126 -51.02 30.46 50.65
CA SER A 126 -52.05 29.61 50.03
C SER A 126 -53.19 29.36 51.02
N GLY A 127 -54.40 29.17 50.52
CA GLY A 127 -55.59 28.92 51.34
C GLY A 127 -56.86 28.77 50.50
N GLU A 128 -58.01 28.59 51.15
CA GLU A 128 -59.30 28.50 50.45
C GLU A 128 -59.61 29.80 49.69
N ARG A 129 -60.24 29.67 48.51
CA ARG A 129 -60.55 30.81 47.63
C ARG A 129 -61.39 31.89 48.31
N ASP A 130 -62.29 31.52 49.20
CA ASP A 130 -63.09 32.46 50.00
C ASP A 130 -62.25 33.33 50.96
N GLN A 131 -61.05 32.87 51.36
CA GLN A 131 -60.13 33.59 52.24
C GLN A 131 -59.17 34.53 51.48
N LEU A 132 -59.02 34.37 50.15
CA LEU A 132 -58.08 35.14 49.33
C LEU A 132 -58.31 36.66 49.43
N ASN A 133 -59.56 37.11 49.38
CA ASN A 133 -59.89 38.54 49.45
C ASN A 133 -59.50 39.19 50.79
N ASN A 134 -59.50 38.42 51.87
CA ASN A 134 -59.05 38.91 53.17
C ASN A 134 -57.52 39.01 53.23
N HIS A 135 -56.82 38.04 52.64
CA HIS A 135 -55.36 38.08 52.52
C HIS A 135 -54.89 39.26 51.65
N LEU A 136 -55.51 39.51 50.49
CA LEU A 136 -55.10 40.57 49.56
C LEU A 136 -55.12 41.97 50.19
N LYS A 137 -55.99 42.23 51.18
CA LYS A 137 -56.04 43.52 51.91
C LYS A 137 -54.80 43.78 52.76
N VAL A 138 -54.12 42.74 53.23
CA VAL A 138 -52.94 42.83 54.11
C VAL A 138 -51.64 42.40 53.42
N CYS A 139 -51.70 42.02 52.14
CA CYS A 139 -50.53 41.55 51.40
C CYS A 139 -49.59 42.71 51.04
N VAL A 140 -48.38 42.71 51.60
CA VAL A 140 -47.33 43.71 51.33
C VAL A 140 -46.94 43.75 49.85
N TYR A 141 -46.85 42.58 49.20
CA TYR A 141 -46.53 42.48 47.77
C TYR A 141 -47.63 43.04 46.87
N GLN A 142 -48.90 43.03 47.32
CA GLN A 142 -50.01 43.67 46.62
C GLN A 142 -49.94 45.20 46.72
N GLN A 143 -49.43 45.74 47.82
CA GLN A 143 -49.23 47.18 47.98
C GLN A 143 -48.09 47.72 47.10
N LEU A 144 -47.08 46.87 46.82
CA LEU A 144 -45.90 47.21 46.03
C LEU A 144 -45.97 46.73 44.57
N SER A 145 -47.05 46.06 44.16
CA SER A 145 -47.13 45.38 42.85
C SER A 145 -46.88 46.33 41.68
N SER A 146 -47.42 47.56 41.75
CA SER A 146 -47.24 48.58 40.70
C SER A 146 -45.79 49.02 40.52
N THR A 147 -45.02 49.09 41.62
CA THR A 147 -43.59 49.43 41.56
C THR A 147 -42.76 48.29 40.99
N PHE A 148 -43.10 47.04 41.33
CA PHE A 148 -42.43 45.87 40.77
C PHE A 148 -42.73 45.73 39.27
N ASP A 149 -43.99 45.85 38.85
CA ASP A 149 -44.36 45.78 37.43
C ASP A 149 -43.59 46.85 36.61
N SER A 150 -43.50 48.09 37.10
CA SER A 150 -42.72 49.15 36.41
C SER A 150 -41.21 48.86 36.31
N LEU A 151 -40.62 48.20 37.31
CA LEU A 151 -39.21 47.80 37.26
C LEU A 151 -38.98 46.64 36.29
N PHE A 152 -39.89 45.66 36.28
CA PHE A 152 -39.84 44.55 35.32
C PHE A 152 -39.97 45.05 33.87
N ASP A 153 -40.90 45.98 33.59
CA ASP A 153 -41.05 46.57 32.25
C ASP A 153 -39.76 47.25 31.77
N LYS A 154 -39.04 47.95 32.67
CA LYS A 154 -37.75 48.57 32.33
C LYS A 154 -36.67 47.54 32.04
N ILE A 155 -36.61 46.47 32.82
CA ILE A 155 -35.65 45.37 32.62
C ILE A 155 -35.94 44.65 31.29
N GLU A 156 -37.21 44.36 31.00
CA GLU A 156 -37.60 43.75 29.72
C GLU A 156 -37.26 44.66 28.53
N SER A 157 -37.50 45.96 28.64
CA SER A 157 -37.11 46.94 27.62
C SER A 157 -35.60 46.96 27.38
N GLN A 158 -34.79 46.95 28.44
CA GLN A 158 -33.33 46.91 28.32
C GLN A 158 -32.83 45.58 27.73
N ASN A 159 -33.38 44.46 28.15
CA ASN A 159 -33.04 43.14 27.60
C ASN A 159 -33.40 43.06 26.11
N SER A 160 -34.56 43.61 25.72
CA SER A 160 -34.94 43.70 24.30
C SER A 160 -33.95 44.54 23.50
N TYR A 161 -33.43 45.63 24.07
CA TYR A 161 -32.45 46.49 23.40
C TYR A 161 -31.08 45.81 23.27
N ILE A 162 -30.62 45.10 24.31
CA ILE A 162 -29.39 44.31 24.27
C ILE A 162 -29.47 43.26 23.17
N LYS A 163 -30.59 42.53 23.09
CA LYS A 163 -30.80 41.51 22.06
C LYS A 163 -30.74 42.10 20.64
N GLN A 164 -31.29 43.29 20.43
CA GLN A 164 -31.17 43.98 19.15
C GLN A 164 -29.72 44.34 18.78
N LEU A 165 -28.89 44.71 19.76
CA LEU A 165 -27.48 44.99 19.54
C LEU A 165 -26.69 43.71 19.23
N GLU A 166 -26.97 42.62 19.93
CA GLU A 166 -26.38 41.30 19.64
C GLU A 166 -26.69 40.87 18.20
N ASP A 167 -27.97 40.93 17.80
CA ASP A 167 -28.42 40.60 16.43
C ASP A 167 -27.74 41.50 15.37
N GLN A 168 -27.47 42.76 15.69
CA GLN A 168 -26.76 43.68 14.79
C GLN A 168 -25.28 43.33 14.67
N LEU A 169 -24.63 43.00 15.79
CA LEU A 169 -23.22 42.65 15.81
C LEU A 169 -22.96 41.35 15.03
N GLU A 170 -23.84 40.37 15.19
CA GLU A 170 -23.75 39.09 14.50
C GLU A 170 -23.91 39.25 12.98
N LYS A 171 -24.84 40.11 12.52
CA LYS A 171 -24.95 40.46 11.10
C LYS A 171 -23.68 41.10 10.55
N GLN A 172 -23.10 42.06 11.28
CA GLN A 172 -21.86 42.71 10.86
C GLN A 172 -20.68 41.74 10.80
N TRP A 173 -20.64 40.78 11.73
CA TRP A 173 -19.62 39.74 11.75
C TRP A 173 -19.71 38.83 10.51
N ILE A 174 -20.92 38.36 10.17
CA ILE A 174 -21.16 37.55 8.98
C ILE A 174 -20.74 38.30 7.70
N GLU A 175 -21.14 39.57 7.56
CA GLU A 175 -20.74 40.40 6.41
C GLU A 175 -19.21 40.63 6.33
N PHE A 176 -18.51 40.64 7.46
CA PHE A 176 -17.06 40.76 7.51
C PHE A 176 -16.37 39.45 7.08
N GLU A 177 -16.86 38.30 7.53
CA GLU A 177 -16.36 36.98 7.13
C GLU A 177 -16.53 36.76 5.63
N GLU A 178 -17.73 37.03 5.08
CA GLU A 178 -17.99 36.88 3.64
C GLU A 178 -17.05 37.74 2.77
N ARG A 179 -16.77 38.98 3.18
CA ARG A 179 -15.83 39.86 2.48
C ARG A 179 -14.39 39.33 2.52
N THR A 180 -13.99 38.76 3.65
CA THR A 180 -12.65 38.19 3.83
C THR A 180 -12.47 36.94 2.97
N ASP A 181 -13.47 36.07 2.93
CA ASP A 181 -13.46 34.88 2.09
C ASP A 181 -13.46 35.21 0.59
N GLN A 182 -14.23 36.22 0.17
CA GLN A 182 -14.20 36.70 -1.21
C GLN A 182 -12.81 37.25 -1.61
N GLN A 183 -12.15 38.01 -0.72
CA GLN A 183 -10.79 38.50 -0.97
C GLN A 183 -9.77 37.36 -1.05
N LYS A 184 -9.88 36.37 -0.16
CA LYS A 184 -9.00 35.20 -0.16
C LYS A 184 -9.17 34.38 -1.43
N ALA A 185 -10.39 34.09 -1.84
CA ALA A 185 -10.68 33.39 -3.10
C ALA A 185 -10.13 34.15 -4.33
N GLY A 186 -10.24 35.48 -4.33
CA GLY A 186 -9.66 36.32 -5.38
C GLY A 186 -8.13 36.26 -5.45
N LEU A 187 -7.45 36.20 -4.29
CA LEU A 187 -6.00 36.05 -4.22
C LEU A 187 -5.55 34.64 -4.63
N GLU A 188 -6.26 33.60 -4.19
CA GLU A 188 -5.98 32.20 -4.58
C GLU A 188 -6.13 32.02 -6.09
N GLY A 189 -7.16 32.61 -6.71
CA GLY A 189 -7.33 32.62 -8.16
C GLY A 189 -6.16 33.28 -8.90
N LYS A 190 -5.66 34.43 -8.40
CA LYS A 190 -4.48 35.10 -8.97
C LYS A 190 -3.21 34.25 -8.82
N ILE A 191 -3.04 33.56 -7.70
CA ILE A 191 -1.90 32.65 -7.49
C ILE A 191 -1.94 31.50 -8.50
N VAL A 192 -3.10 30.91 -8.74
CA VAL A 192 -3.26 29.83 -9.73
C VAL A 192 -2.94 30.34 -11.13
N GLN A 193 -3.47 31.51 -11.52
CA GLN A 193 -3.17 32.11 -12.82
C GLN A 193 -1.67 32.36 -13.02
N LEU A 194 -1.00 32.98 -12.04
CA LEU A 194 0.43 33.27 -12.11
C LEU A 194 1.30 32.00 -12.16
N LYS A 195 0.87 30.92 -11.50
CA LYS A 195 1.55 29.62 -11.58
C LYS A 195 1.45 29.04 -12.99
N THR A 196 0.27 29.03 -13.60
CA THR A 196 0.09 28.56 -14.97
C THR A 196 0.93 29.37 -15.96
N GLU A 197 0.94 30.70 -15.85
CA GLU A 197 1.78 31.56 -16.70
C GLU A 197 3.28 31.30 -16.50
N LEU A 198 3.72 30.97 -15.28
CA LEU A 198 5.11 30.62 -15.00
C LEU A 198 5.49 29.26 -15.61
N ASP A 199 4.63 28.26 -15.47
CA ASP A 199 4.84 26.92 -16.02
C ASP A 199 4.93 26.96 -17.56
N GLU A 200 4.04 27.71 -18.22
CA GLU A 200 4.11 27.93 -19.68
C GLU A 200 5.43 28.57 -20.11
N ARG A 201 5.95 29.55 -19.34
CA ARG A 201 7.24 30.19 -19.64
C ARG A 201 8.42 29.24 -19.43
N ILE A 202 8.34 28.37 -18.42
CA ILE A 202 9.36 27.33 -18.17
C ILE A 202 9.41 26.36 -19.34
N ASP A 203 8.26 25.87 -19.80
CA ASP A 203 8.17 24.93 -20.92
C ASP A 203 8.67 25.54 -22.23
N GLN A 204 8.34 26.81 -22.49
CA GLN A 204 8.88 27.55 -23.64
C GLN A 204 10.41 27.65 -23.59
N GLN A 205 11.00 27.99 -22.43
CA GLN A 205 12.45 28.05 -22.30
C GLN A 205 13.12 26.68 -22.42
N LYS A 206 12.51 25.64 -21.86
CA LYS A 206 13.01 24.28 -21.96
C LYS A 206 13.09 23.81 -23.42
N THR A 207 12.03 24.04 -24.18
CA THR A 207 11.97 23.72 -25.62
C THR A 207 13.07 24.46 -26.41
N ILE A 208 13.31 25.73 -26.09
CA ILE A 208 14.37 26.53 -26.74
C ILE A 208 15.76 25.95 -26.40
N LEU A 209 16.00 25.57 -25.14
CA LEU A 209 17.28 25.01 -24.70
C LEU A 209 17.55 23.64 -25.32
N GLU A 210 16.55 22.77 -25.35
CA GLU A 210 16.63 21.45 -26.00
C GLU A 210 16.97 21.60 -27.49
N GLY A 211 16.30 22.51 -28.21
CA GLY A 211 16.60 22.78 -29.61
C GLY A 211 18.02 23.35 -29.85
N ARG A 212 18.58 24.11 -28.90
CA ARG A 212 19.98 24.60 -28.97
C ARG A 212 20.97 23.48 -28.71
N MET A 213 20.68 22.61 -27.74
CA MET A 213 21.50 21.44 -27.42
C MET A 213 21.53 20.45 -28.58
N ASP A 214 20.39 20.15 -29.20
CA ASP A 214 20.33 19.25 -30.36
C ASP A 214 21.13 19.77 -31.54
N LYS A 215 21.08 21.09 -31.81
CA LYS A 215 21.92 21.73 -32.84
C LYS A 215 23.42 21.65 -32.52
N GLN A 216 23.81 21.83 -31.26
CA GLN A 216 25.22 21.63 -30.85
C GLN A 216 25.65 20.17 -30.95
N LYS A 217 24.78 19.25 -30.52
CA LYS A 217 25.02 17.81 -30.56
C LYS A 217 25.22 17.33 -32.00
N THR A 218 24.31 17.68 -32.90
CA THR A 218 24.43 17.37 -34.33
C THR A 218 25.68 17.96 -34.97
N GLY A 219 26.04 19.21 -34.62
CA GLY A 219 27.30 19.81 -35.05
C GLY A 219 28.54 19.06 -34.56
N LEU A 220 28.57 18.69 -33.27
CA LEU A 220 29.65 17.89 -32.68
C LEU A 220 29.71 16.48 -33.27
N GLU A 221 28.56 15.85 -33.54
CA GLU A 221 28.49 14.53 -34.18
C GLU A 221 29.06 14.56 -35.60
N GLU A 222 28.80 15.63 -36.37
CA GLU A 222 29.42 15.81 -37.69
C GLU A 222 30.93 16.05 -37.61
N GLU A 223 31.41 16.82 -36.64
CA GLU A 223 32.85 17.03 -36.40
C GLU A 223 33.53 15.73 -35.94
N ILE A 224 32.92 14.99 -35.02
CA ILE A 224 33.37 13.67 -34.59
C ILE A 224 33.39 12.70 -35.77
N LYS A 225 32.39 12.72 -36.66
CA LYS A 225 32.37 11.89 -37.87
C LYS A 225 33.50 12.25 -38.82
N LYS A 226 33.79 13.54 -39.02
CA LYS A 226 34.94 14.02 -39.81
C LYS A 226 36.27 13.60 -39.19
N LEU A 227 36.41 13.72 -37.86
CA LEU A 227 37.60 13.29 -37.11
C LEU A 227 37.76 11.78 -37.13
N LYS A 228 36.69 11.00 -36.91
CA LYS A 228 36.69 9.53 -37.02
C LYS A 228 37.11 9.08 -38.42
N ASN A 229 36.61 9.72 -39.48
CA ASN A 229 37.02 9.41 -40.85
C ASN A 229 38.50 9.77 -41.12
N LYS A 230 39.02 10.86 -40.53
CA LYS A 230 40.45 11.20 -40.60
C LYS A 230 41.32 10.23 -39.80
N ILE A 231 40.89 9.84 -38.60
CA ILE A 231 41.57 8.87 -37.71
C ILE A 231 41.57 7.47 -38.34
N LYS A 232 40.47 7.06 -38.99
CA LYS A 232 40.34 5.79 -39.72
C LYS A 232 41.36 5.63 -40.85
N CYS A 233 41.87 6.74 -41.39
CA CYS A 233 42.91 6.74 -42.42
C CYS A 233 44.34 6.86 -41.88
N LEU A 234 44.54 7.13 -40.58
CA LEU A 234 45.86 7.48 -40.01
C LEU A 234 46.32 6.57 -38.88
N LEU A 235 45.47 5.73 -38.30
CA LEU A 235 45.86 4.84 -37.21
C LEU A 235 45.22 3.45 -37.38
N PRO A 236 45.97 2.34 -37.28
CA PRO A 236 45.35 1.04 -37.05
C PRO A 236 44.58 1.12 -35.72
N PRO A 237 43.41 0.47 -35.63
CA PRO A 237 42.46 0.71 -34.56
C PRO A 237 43.02 0.23 -33.22
N ILE A 238 43.40 1.18 -32.37
CA ILE A 238 43.64 0.93 -30.95
C ILE A 238 42.27 0.71 -30.31
N ARG A 239 41.87 -0.56 -30.21
CA ARG A 239 40.65 -1.00 -29.55
C ARG A 239 40.95 -1.18 -28.07
N ALA A 240 40.42 -0.28 -27.24
CA ALA A 240 40.47 -0.46 -25.79
C ALA A 240 39.28 -1.31 -25.31
N ASN A 241 39.58 -2.24 -24.40
CA ASN A 241 38.70 -2.85 -23.40
C ASN A 241 37.64 -3.89 -23.83
N LEU A 242 38.03 -4.80 -24.73
CA LEU A 242 37.63 -6.21 -24.64
C LEU A 242 38.93 -7.00 -24.82
N THR A 243 39.11 -8.14 -24.18
CA THR A 243 40.30 -8.97 -24.40
C THR A 243 40.40 -9.37 -25.87
N ASP A 244 41.48 -8.99 -26.55
CA ASP A 244 41.85 -9.52 -27.86
C ASP A 244 42.33 -10.97 -27.70
N ILE A 245 41.38 -11.89 -27.49
CA ILE A 245 41.66 -13.32 -27.52
C ILE A 245 41.93 -13.67 -28.98
N GLN A 246 43.13 -14.19 -29.25
CA GLN A 246 43.51 -14.58 -30.60
C GLN A 246 42.54 -15.66 -31.13
N PRO A 247 42.19 -15.67 -32.43
CA PRO A 247 41.26 -16.65 -32.99
C PRO A 247 41.67 -18.11 -32.78
N ASN A 248 42.93 -18.40 -32.50
CA ASN A 248 43.44 -19.75 -32.23
C ASN A 248 44.05 -19.89 -30.84
N ALA A 249 43.63 -19.01 -29.91
CA ALA A 249 44.08 -19.06 -28.52
C ALA A 249 43.88 -20.46 -27.93
N LYS A 250 44.90 -20.90 -27.21
CA LYS A 250 44.89 -22.12 -26.41
C LYS A 250 45.20 -21.74 -24.98
N TRP A 251 44.68 -22.53 -24.05
CA TRP A 251 44.94 -22.37 -22.64
C TRP A 251 45.73 -23.56 -22.15
N LYS A 252 46.71 -23.29 -21.29
CA LYS A 252 47.43 -24.34 -20.57
C LYS A 252 46.41 -25.20 -19.82
N GLN A 253 46.52 -26.51 -19.95
CA GLN A 253 45.54 -27.45 -19.39
C GLN A 253 45.64 -27.62 -17.87
N ASN A 254 46.78 -27.23 -17.28
CA ASN A 254 46.99 -27.22 -15.84
C ASN A 254 46.50 -25.90 -15.22
N GLY A 255 45.27 -25.91 -14.71
CA GLY A 255 44.69 -24.79 -13.99
C GLY A 255 45.38 -24.53 -12.65
N LEU A 256 45.57 -23.26 -12.33
CA LEU A 256 46.03 -22.81 -11.02
C LEU A 256 44.81 -22.52 -10.15
N THR A 257 44.72 -23.15 -8.98
CA THR A 257 43.68 -22.76 -8.00
C THR A 257 44.03 -21.38 -7.44
N VAL A 258 43.17 -20.40 -7.69
CA VAL A 258 43.38 -18.99 -7.32
C VAL A 258 42.44 -18.51 -6.21
N ALA A 259 41.38 -19.28 -5.93
CA ALA A 259 40.53 -19.10 -4.76
C ALA A 259 39.92 -20.45 -4.34
N GLY A 260 39.72 -20.65 -3.03
CA GLY A 260 39.13 -21.88 -2.48
C GLY A 260 40.03 -23.12 -2.58
N GLY A 261 39.42 -24.30 -2.77
CA GLY A 261 40.12 -25.59 -2.91
C GLY A 261 40.66 -26.18 -1.61
N CYS A 262 40.30 -25.61 -0.45
CA CYS A 262 40.71 -26.06 0.89
C CYS A 262 39.55 -26.74 1.66
N GLY A 263 38.62 -27.36 0.92
CA GLY A 263 37.40 -27.99 1.44
C GLY A 263 36.21 -27.02 1.57
N GLN A 264 35.02 -27.61 1.65
CA GLN A 264 33.74 -26.90 1.76
C GLN A 264 33.50 -26.43 3.20
N ALA A 265 33.71 -25.13 3.46
CA ALA A 265 33.42 -24.50 4.74
C ALA A 265 33.51 -22.96 4.63
N ASN A 266 33.51 -22.25 5.75
CA ASN A 266 33.36 -20.80 5.81
C ASN A 266 34.64 -20.04 6.22
N ARG A 267 35.81 -20.69 6.27
CA ARG A 267 37.09 -20.01 6.57
C ARG A 267 37.51 -19.08 5.43
N SER A 268 38.52 -18.24 5.69
CA SER A 268 39.03 -17.26 4.72
C SER A 268 39.61 -17.88 3.46
N ASN A 269 40.10 -19.12 3.51
CA ASN A 269 40.65 -19.86 2.36
C ASN A 269 39.66 -20.88 1.76
N GLN A 270 38.41 -20.88 2.20
CA GLN A 270 37.39 -21.87 1.81
C GLN A 270 36.21 -21.20 1.11
N LEU A 271 35.60 -21.94 0.19
CA LEU A 271 34.37 -21.60 -0.50
C LEU A 271 33.37 -22.74 -0.29
N ALA A 272 32.08 -22.46 -0.45
CA ALA A 272 31.03 -23.45 -0.43
C ALA A 272 30.02 -23.17 -1.56
N GLY A 273 30.03 -24.02 -2.58
CA GLY A 273 29.20 -23.88 -3.77
C GLY A 273 29.45 -22.55 -4.48
N PRO A 274 30.69 -22.21 -4.88
CA PRO A 274 30.95 -20.95 -5.55
C PRO A 274 30.21 -20.88 -6.88
N HIS A 275 29.70 -19.71 -7.26
CA HIS A 275 28.90 -19.52 -8.47
C HIS A 275 29.50 -18.46 -9.41
N GLY A 276 28.92 -17.27 -9.49
CA GLY A 276 29.43 -16.20 -10.34
C GLY A 276 30.77 -15.66 -9.85
N LEU A 277 31.53 -15.10 -10.79
CA LEU A 277 32.82 -14.49 -10.52
C LEU A 277 33.01 -13.26 -11.43
N CYS A 278 33.73 -12.27 -10.95
CA CYS A 278 34.29 -11.22 -11.79
C CYS A 278 35.74 -10.92 -11.39
N VAL A 279 36.52 -10.44 -12.35
CA VAL A 279 37.93 -10.08 -12.16
C VAL A 279 38.10 -8.61 -12.50
N ASP A 280 38.75 -7.84 -11.62
CA ASP A 280 39.05 -6.44 -11.89
C ASP A 280 40.38 -6.23 -12.63
N ASP A 281 40.64 -4.97 -13.02
CA ASP A 281 41.83 -4.59 -13.79
C ASP A 281 43.15 -4.83 -13.03
N ASN A 282 43.08 -5.02 -11.70
CA ASN A 282 44.22 -5.36 -10.83
C ASN A 282 44.39 -6.88 -10.65
N GLN A 283 43.64 -7.69 -11.40
CA GLN A 283 43.57 -9.15 -11.25
C GLN A 283 43.08 -9.58 -9.86
N THR A 284 42.26 -8.76 -9.20
CA THR A 284 41.53 -9.15 -7.99
C THR A 284 40.29 -9.91 -8.40
N ILE A 285 40.09 -11.08 -7.79
CA ILE A 285 38.97 -11.97 -8.08
C ILE A 285 37.89 -11.71 -7.02
N TYR A 286 36.67 -11.49 -7.46
CA TYR A 286 35.49 -11.46 -6.60
C TYR A 286 34.64 -12.67 -6.96
N VAL A 287 34.42 -13.54 -5.99
CA VAL A 287 33.68 -14.79 -6.19
C VAL A 287 32.49 -14.83 -5.25
N VAL A 288 31.37 -15.28 -5.79
CA VAL A 288 30.16 -15.56 -5.03
C VAL A 288 30.36 -16.86 -4.28
N ASP A 289 30.28 -16.81 -2.95
CA ASP A 289 30.30 -17.98 -2.07
C ASP A 289 28.85 -18.25 -1.62
N ASN A 290 28.10 -18.96 -2.47
CA ASN A 290 26.63 -19.02 -2.44
C ASN A 290 26.10 -19.56 -1.11
N TYR A 291 26.61 -20.71 -0.66
CA TYR A 291 26.13 -21.37 0.55
C TYR A 291 26.56 -20.68 1.84
N ASN A 292 27.62 -19.85 1.78
CA ASN A 292 28.02 -18.98 2.89
C ASN A 292 27.41 -17.56 2.79
N HIS A 293 26.58 -17.29 1.78
CA HIS A 293 25.83 -16.04 1.59
C HIS A 293 26.71 -14.79 1.62
N ARG A 294 27.83 -14.84 0.89
CA ARG A 294 28.84 -13.78 0.90
C ARG A 294 29.53 -13.64 -0.45
N ILE A 295 30.09 -12.47 -0.69
CA ILE A 295 31.03 -12.21 -1.77
C ILE A 295 32.43 -12.11 -1.18
N MET A 296 33.37 -12.83 -1.78
CA MET A 296 34.74 -12.92 -1.31
C MET A 296 35.70 -12.32 -2.32
N GLU A 297 36.60 -11.47 -1.83
CA GLU A 297 37.73 -10.89 -2.56
C GLU A 297 38.98 -11.75 -2.38
N TRP A 298 39.59 -12.18 -3.48
CA TRP A 298 40.93 -12.77 -3.52
C TRP A 298 41.86 -11.89 -4.32
N LYS A 299 42.88 -11.35 -3.66
CA LYS A 299 43.95 -10.62 -4.34
C LYS A 299 44.86 -11.60 -5.08
N CYS A 300 45.43 -11.15 -6.19
CA CYS A 300 46.42 -11.92 -6.94
C CYS A 300 47.51 -12.48 -6.00
N CYS A 301 47.73 -13.80 -6.08
CA CYS A 301 48.66 -14.58 -5.24
C CYS A 301 48.30 -14.69 -3.74
N GLY A 302 47.12 -14.23 -3.31
CA GLY A 302 46.65 -14.39 -1.94
C GLY A 302 46.18 -15.82 -1.65
N THR A 303 46.58 -16.38 -0.50
CA THR A 303 46.11 -17.70 -0.04
C THR A 303 44.77 -17.62 0.71
N ASN A 304 44.40 -16.42 1.17
CA ASN A 304 43.17 -16.15 1.91
C ASN A 304 42.35 -15.07 1.20
N GLY A 305 41.05 -15.29 1.16
CA GLY A 305 40.06 -14.32 0.73
C GLY A 305 39.55 -13.48 1.89
N LYS A 306 38.92 -12.37 1.53
CA LYS A 306 38.30 -11.41 2.45
C LYS A 306 36.83 -11.25 2.08
N VAL A 307 35.94 -11.28 3.08
CA VAL A 307 34.53 -10.94 2.86
C VAL A 307 34.41 -9.47 2.51
N VAL A 308 33.76 -9.17 1.37
CA VAL A 308 33.52 -7.78 0.90
C VAL A 308 32.04 -7.41 0.81
N ALA A 309 31.15 -8.39 0.77
CA ALA A 309 29.71 -8.20 0.91
C ALA A 309 29.06 -9.44 1.55
N GLY A 310 27.96 -9.23 2.29
CA GLY A 310 27.29 -10.31 3.02
C GLY A 310 28.14 -10.89 4.16
N GLY A 311 27.99 -12.20 4.42
CA GLY A 311 28.76 -12.92 5.45
C GLY A 311 28.26 -12.74 6.89
N ASN A 312 27.11 -12.08 7.07
CA ASN A 312 26.46 -11.87 8.38
C ASN A 312 25.25 -12.80 8.57
N GLY A 313 25.40 -14.06 8.13
CA GLY A 313 24.31 -15.03 8.04
C GLY A 313 23.36 -14.78 6.86
N TYR A 314 22.45 -15.72 6.63
CA TYR A 314 21.40 -15.56 5.63
C TYR A 314 20.32 -14.62 6.13
N GLY A 315 19.76 -13.82 5.22
CA GLY A 315 18.62 -12.95 5.52
C GLY A 315 18.44 -11.87 4.47
N ASN A 316 17.44 -11.03 4.67
CA ASN A 316 17.08 -9.93 3.77
C ASN A 316 17.51 -8.54 4.28
N GLY A 317 18.19 -8.48 5.43
CA GLY A 317 18.70 -7.24 5.99
C GLY A 317 19.70 -6.56 5.06
N ALA A 318 19.90 -5.25 5.22
CA ALA A 318 20.83 -4.49 4.39
C ALA A 318 22.30 -4.94 4.50
N HIS A 319 22.68 -5.68 5.55
CA HIS A 319 24.02 -6.23 5.74
C HIS A 319 24.09 -7.74 5.46
N GLN A 320 23.03 -8.32 4.88
CA GLN A 320 22.89 -9.75 4.62
C GLN A 320 22.60 -10.02 3.14
N LEU A 321 22.98 -11.21 2.70
CA LEU A 321 22.60 -11.80 1.42
C LEU A 321 21.94 -13.16 1.71
N ASN A 322 21.24 -13.73 0.73
CA ASN A 322 20.63 -15.04 0.82
C ASN A 322 20.70 -15.75 -0.54
N GLY A 323 21.61 -16.73 -0.61
CA GLY A 323 21.93 -17.48 -1.81
C GLY A 323 22.25 -16.60 -3.02
N PRO A 324 23.29 -15.72 -2.94
CA PRO A 324 23.69 -14.94 -4.08
C PRO A 324 24.24 -15.84 -5.20
N GLN A 325 23.98 -15.52 -6.46
CA GLN A 325 24.38 -16.36 -7.61
C GLN A 325 25.44 -15.72 -8.50
N ASP A 326 25.45 -14.39 -8.60
CA ASP A 326 26.31 -13.66 -9.52
C ASP A 326 26.71 -12.29 -8.97
N VAL A 327 27.88 -11.82 -9.41
CA VAL A 327 28.45 -10.54 -9.00
C VAL A 327 29.22 -9.89 -10.12
N ILE A 328 28.92 -8.63 -10.41
CA ILE A 328 29.70 -7.79 -11.32
C ILE A 328 30.14 -6.51 -10.61
N ILE A 329 31.05 -5.79 -11.26
CA ILE A 329 31.56 -4.50 -10.79
C ILE A 329 30.97 -3.39 -11.66
N ASP A 330 30.24 -2.48 -11.03
CA ASP A 330 29.93 -1.17 -11.58
C ASP A 330 31.14 -0.25 -11.35
N LYS A 331 31.93 -0.04 -12.40
CA LYS A 331 33.16 0.76 -12.35
C LYS A 331 32.88 2.25 -12.13
N GLU A 332 31.78 2.76 -12.66
CA GLU A 332 31.40 4.17 -12.57
C GLU A 332 31.04 4.54 -11.12
N GLN A 333 30.30 3.67 -10.43
CA GLN A 333 29.89 3.90 -9.04
C GLN A 333 30.79 3.23 -7.99
N ASP A 334 31.86 2.55 -8.42
CA ASP A 334 32.76 1.77 -7.56
C ASP A 334 32.01 0.81 -6.60
N SER A 335 31.07 0.05 -7.16
CA SER A 335 30.17 -0.82 -6.41
C SER A 335 30.04 -2.20 -7.02
N PHE A 336 29.68 -3.19 -6.22
CA PHE A 336 29.25 -4.50 -6.68
C PHE A 336 27.77 -4.46 -6.99
N ILE A 337 27.36 -5.11 -8.08
CA ILE A 337 25.97 -5.45 -8.34
C ILE A 337 25.84 -6.96 -8.17
N ILE A 338 25.02 -7.37 -7.21
CA ILE A 338 24.95 -8.75 -6.72
C ILE A 338 23.53 -9.26 -6.91
N THR A 339 23.38 -10.47 -7.46
CA THR A 339 22.10 -11.18 -7.42
C THR A 339 21.91 -11.76 -6.03
N ASP A 340 20.78 -11.47 -5.40
CA ASP A 340 20.41 -12.00 -4.09
C ASP A 340 19.16 -12.88 -4.29
N THR A 341 19.41 -14.05 -4.89
CA THR A 341 18.42 -14.84 -5.62
C THR A 341 17.28 -15.34 -4.74
N VAL A 342 17.58 -15.83 -3.54
CA VAL A 342 16.55 -16.35 -2.63
C VAL A 342 15.67 -15.21 -2.10
N ASN A 343 16.27 -14.02 -1.88
CA ASN A 343 15.52 -12.80 -1.54
C ASN A 343 14.83 -12.16 -2.76
N ARG A 344 14.98 -12.73 -3.96
CA ARG A 344 14.41 -12.24 -5.22
C ARG A 344 14.72 -10.77 -5.52
N ARG A 345 15.97 -10.35 -5.33
CA ARG A 345 16.38 -8.97 -5.53
C ARG A 345 17.79 -8.86 -6.12
N ILE A 346 18.12 -7.66 -6.58
CA ILE A 346 19.48 -7.27 -6.97
C ILE A 346 19.93 -6.16 -6.04
N VAL A 347 21.15 -6.32 -5.51
CA VAL A 347 21.71 -5.47 -4.48
C VAL A 347 22.93 -4.75 -5.04
N ARG A 348 22.97 -3.42 -4.89
CA ARG A 348 24.18 -2.63 -5.07
C ARG A 348 24.92 -2.55 -3.74
N TRP A 349 26.21 -2.87 -3.73
CA TRP A 349 27.04 -2.89 -2.52
C TRP A 349 28.32 -2.09 -2.74
N PRO A 350 28.65 -1.08 -1.91
CA PRO A 350 29.87 -0.29 -2.12
C PRO A 350 31.14 -1.15 -2.01
N ARG A 351 32.04 -1.08 -3.01
CA ARG A 351 33.26 -1.90 -3.00
C ARG A 351 34.26 -1.47 -1.92
N ARG A 352 34.22 -0.19 -1.53
CA ARG A 352 35.13 0.41 -0.55
C ARG A 352 34.37 0.88 0.69
N LYS A 353 34.75 0.37 1.87
CA LYS A 353 34.20 0.73 3.18
C LYS A 353 32.67 0.55 3.33
N GLY A 354 32.01 -0.19 2.43
CA GLY A 354 30.59 -0.51 2.50
C GLY A 354 30.30 -1.70 3.41
N THR A 355 29.47 -1.51 4.43
CA THR A 355 28.98 -2.59 5.30
C THR A 355 27.55 -3.01 5.02
N ARG A 356 26.88 -2.31 4.09
CA ARG A 356 25.46 -2.49 3.75
C ARG A 356 25.27 -2.36 2.24
N GLY A 357 24.39 -3.19 1.69
CA GLY A 357 23.88 -3.10 0.34
C GLY A 357 22.51 -2.45 0.26
N GLU A 358 22.23 -1.84 -0.88
CA GLU A 358 20.98 -1.22 -1.25
C GLU A 358 20.26 -2.09 -2.29
N THR A 359 18.97 -2.33 -2.11
CA THR A 359 18.18 -3.05 -3.11
C THR A 359 17.85 -2.10 -4.27
N ILE A 360 18.36 -2.40 -5.46
CA ILE A 360 18.14 -1.57 -6.66
C ILE A 360 17.03 -2.13 -7.57
N ILE A 361 16.81 -3.46 -7.55
CA ILE A 361 15.73 -4.13 -8.28
C ILE A 361 15.13 -5.20 -7.38
N SER A 362 13.80 -5.30 -7.34
CA SER A 362 13.06 -6.26 -6.52
C SER A 362 12.20 -7.19 -7.38
N ASN A 363 11.69 -8.27 -6.76
CA ASN A 363 10.79 -9.26 -7.35
C ASN A 363 11.34 -10.02 -8.56
N VAL A 364 12.65 -10.18 -8.62
CA VAL A 364 13.37 -10.83 -9.73
C VAL A 364 14.09 -12.08 -9.20
N SER A 365 13.87 -13.23 -9.83
CA SER A 365 14.56 -14.48 -9.47
C SER A 365 15.85 -14.61 -10.29
N CYS A 366 16.82 -13.73 -10.04
CA CYS A 366 18.01 -13.61 -10.89
C CYS A 366 19.02 -14.72 -10.64
N TRP A 367 19.48 -15.39 -11.69
CA TRP A 367 20.61 -16.33 -11.64
C TRP A 367 21.90 -15.69 -12.18
N GLY A 368 21.82 -14.94 -13.28
CA GLY A 368 22.95 -14.23 -13.87
C GLY A 368 22.60 -12.79 -14.25
N LEU A 369 23.56 -11.89 -14.11
CA LEU A 369 23.41 -10.49 -14.51
C LEU A 369 24.65 -10.00 -15.28
N THR A 370 24.48 -8.95 -16.07
CA THR A 370 25.58 -8.22 -16.69
C THR A 370 25.19 -6.76 -16.89
N MET A 371 26.16 -5.90 -17.14
CA MET A 371 25.94 -4.48 -17.38
C MET A 371 26.70 -4.05 -18.63
N ASP A 372 26.05 -3.26 -19.47
CA ASP A 372 26.67 -2.73 -20.68
C ASP A 372 27.46 -1.44 -20.42
N GLU A 373 28.15 -0.92 -21.45
CA GLU A 373 28.95 0.30 -21.37
C GLU A 373 28.11 1.56 -21.09
N ASN A 374 26.77 1.50 -21.27
CA ASN A 374 25.85 2.60 -21.00
C ASN A 374 25.23 2.53 -19.59
N GLY A 375 25.55 1.50 -18.80
CA GLY A 375 25.00 1.30 -17.47
C GLY A 375 23.62 0.64 -17.42
N PHE A 376 23.15 0.04 -18.52
CA PHE A 376 21.95 -0.80 -18.50
C PHE A 376 22.27 -2.15 -17.88
N LEU A 377 21.46 -2.58 -16.93
CA LEU A 377 21.58 -3.88 -16.29
C LEU A 377 20.70 -4.91 -17.02
N TYR A 378 21.31 -6.00 -17.44
CA TYR A 378 20.63 -7.14 -18.05
C TYR A 378 20.59 -8.27 -17.04
N VAL A 379 19.42 -8.87 -16.90
CA VAL A 379 19.08 -9.75 -15.78
C VAL A 379 18.32 -10.96 -16.29
N VAL A 380 18.81 -12.15 -15.97
CA VAL A 380 18.11 -13.41 -16.27
C VAL A 380 17.10 -13.69 -15.16
N ASP A 381 15.80 -13.47 -15.40
CA ASP A 381 14.76 -13.87 -14.46
C ASP A 381 14.37 -15.33 -14.70
N ASN A 382 15.06 -16.25 -14.03
CA ASN A 382 14.84 -17.68 -14.16
C ASN A 382 13.40 -18.08 -13.83
N GLY A 383 12.76 -17.38 -12.87
CA GLY A 383 11.38 -17.64 -12.48
C GLY A 383 10.35 -17.34 -13.58
N LYS A 384 10.71 -16.47 -14.54
CA LYS A 384 9.88 -16.13 -15.70
C LYS A 384 10.40 -16.68 -17.02
N ASN A 385 11.59 -17.27 -17.04
CA ASN A 385 12.27 -17.78 -18.23
C ASN A 385 12.49 -16.68 -19.28
N GLU A 386 12.95 -15.51 -18.84
CA GLU A 386 13.17 -14.35 -19.72
C GLU A 386 14.42 -13.57 -19.28
N VAL A 387 14.93 -12.73 -20.18
CA VAL A 387 15.95 -11.73 -19.86
C VAL A 387 15.34 -10.35 -19.93
N ARG A 388 15.61 -9.54 -18.90
CA ARG A 388 15.15 -8.16 -18.81
C ARG A 388 16.31 -7.20 -18.78
N ARG A 389 16.18 -6.09 -19.51
CA ARG A 389 17.04 -4.90 -19.46
C ARG A 389 16.40 -3.85 -18.55
N TYR A 390 17.19 -3.28 -17.65
CA TYR A 390 16.79 -2.24 -16.72
C TYR A 390 17.73 -1.05 -16.87
N GLN A 391 17.19 0.16 -16.87
CA GLN A 391 17.96 1.33 -16.46
C GLN A 391 17.97 1.38 -14.94
N ILE A 392 19.11 1.74 -14.33
CA ILE A 392 19.20 1.88 -12.87
C ILE A 392 18.17 2.92 -12.40
N GLY A 393 17.27 2.51 -11.51
CA GLY A 393 16.14 3.33 -11.03
C GLY A 393 14.79 2.95 -11.64
N ASP A 394 14.77 2.14 -12.70
CA ASP A 394 13.53 1.64 -13.29
C ASP A 394 12.80 0.69 -12.34
N VAL A 395 11.49 0.90 -12.22
CA VAL A 395 10.59 -0.02 -11.49
C VAL A 395 10.28 -1.27 -12.32
N LYS A 396 10.38 -1.20 -13.66
CA LYS A 396 10.06 -2.29 -14.59
C LYS A 396 11.09 -2.34 -15.73
N GLY A 397 11.72 -3.48 -15.92
CA GLY A 397 12.64 -3.73 -17.03
C GLY A 397 11.92 -4.18 -18.31
N THR A 398 12.51 -3.88 -19.45
CA THR A 398 12.06 -4.32 -20.78
C THR A 398 12.52 -5.75 -21.05
N VAL A 399 11.63 -6.61 -21.54
CA VAL A 399 12.02 -7.98 -21.93
C VAL A 399 12.80 -7.92 -23.25
N VAL A 400 14.00 -8.50 -23.25
CA VAL A 400 14.92 -8.51 -24.40
C VAL A 400 15.21 -9.92 -24.94
N ALA A 401 14.88 -10.98 -24.19
CA ALA A 401 14.93 -12.36 -24.66
C ALA A 401 13.90 -13.24 -23.91
N GLY A 402 13.40 -14.30 -24.55
CA GLY A 402 12.47 -15.26 -23.93
C GLY A 402 11.06 -14.71 -23.66
N SER A 403 10.57 -13.79 -24.51
CA SER A 403 9.31 -13.06 -24.30
C SER A 403 8.05 -13.94 -24.29
N ASN A 404 8.13 -15.18 -24.76
CA ASN A 404 7.01 -16.12 -24.78
C ASN A 404 7.14 -17.24 -23.73
N GLY A 405 7.87 -16.97 -22.64
CA GLY A 405 7.94 -17.80 -21.44
C GLY A 405 8.63 -19.14 -21.66
N LYS A 406 8.27 -20.14 -20.84
CA LYS A 406 8.92 -21.44 -20.81
C LYS A 406 8.68 -22.25 -22.08
N GLY A 407 9.75 -22.71 -22.74
CA GLY A 407 9.67 -23.64 -23.86
C GLY A 407 10.98 -23.72 -24.65
N ASN A 408 10.95 -24.32 -25.85
CA ASN A 408 12.15 -24.59 -26.66
C ASN A 408 12.12 -23.94 -28.06
N ARG A 409 11.11 -23.12 -28.36
CA ARG A 409 11.09 -22.31 -29.58
C ARG A 409 12.15 -21.21 -29.53
N LEU A 410 12.37 -20.51 -30.65
CA LEU A 410 13.39 -19.46 -30.78
C LEU A 410 13.02 -18.16 -30.04
N ASP A 411 11.76 -18.01 -29.63
CA ASP A 411 11.21 -16.90 -28.83
C ASP A 411 11.04 -17.27 -27.33
N GLN A 412 11.45 -18.48 -26.93
CA GLN A 412 11.25 -19.05 -25.60
C GLN A 412 12.59 -19.48 -24.98
N LEU A 413 12.62 -19.51 -23.65
CA LEU A 413 13.73 -20.06 -22.85
C LEU A 413 13.19 -21.09 -21.86
N SER A 414 14.04 -21.96 -21.32
CA SER A 414 13.69 -22.93 -20.30
C SER A 414 14.82 -23.05 -19.28
N GLY A 415 14.60 -22.51 -18.09
CA GLY A 415 15.59 -22.43 -17.04
C GLY A 415 16.86 -21.69 -17.47
N PRO A 416 16.77 -20.45 -18.00
CA PRO A 416 17.97 -19.69 -18.33
C PRO A 416 18.79 -19.40 -17.07
N SER A 417 20.12 -19.48 -17.17
CA SER A 417 21.02 -19.37 -16.01
C SER A 417 21.90 -18.11 -16.07
N TYR A 418 22.79 -18.02 -17.04
CA TYR A 418 23.69 -16.88 -17.25
C TYR A 418 23.45 -16.19 -18.59
N LEU A 419 23.99 -14.98 -18.70
CA LEU A 419 23.97 -14.20 -19.91
C LEU A 419 25.28 -13.44 -20.15
N PHE A 420 25.49 -13.04 -21.38
CA PHE A 420 26.50 -12.09 -21.81
C PHE A 420 25.87 -11.09 -22.77
N VAL A 421 26.34 -9.84 -22.75
CA VAL A 421 25.89 -8.79 -23.68
C VAL A 421 27.11 -8.26 -24.42
N ASP A 422 27.06 -8.29 -25.75
CA ASP A 422 28.12 -7.74 -26.60
C ASP A 422 27.95 -6.22 -26.84
N ARG A 423 28.91 -5.62 -27.55
CA ARG A 423 28.91 -4.18 -27.86
C ARG A 423 27.82 -3.75 -28.81
N ASP A 424 27.25 -4.68 -29.57
CA ASP A 424 26.10 -4.44 -30.45
C ASP A 424 24.79 -4.68 -29.69
N HIS A 425 24.84 -4.73 -28.35
CA HIS A 425 23.73 -4.98 -27.43
C HIS A 425 23.01 -6.32 -27.68
N SER A 426 23.67 -7.27 -28.33
CA SER A 426 23.13 -8.62 -28.49
C SER A 426 23.26 -9.40 -27.20
N VAL A 427 22.20 -10.11 -26.84
CA VAL A 427 22.09 -10.87 -25.59
C VAL A 427 22.31 -12.34 -25.88
N TYR A 428 23.35 -12.92 -25.28
CA TYR A 428 23.64 -14.34 -25.30
C TYR A 428 23.14 -14.95 -23.99
N VAL A 429 22.38 -16.02 -24.06
CA VAL A 429 21.75 -16.64 -22.88
C VAL A 429 22.02 -18.13 -22.89
N SER A 430 22.51 -18.64 -21.77
CA SER A 430 22.56 -20.07 -21.52
C SER A 430 21.16 -20.58 -21.20
N ASP A 431 20.54 -21.20 -22.18
CA ASP A 431 19.20 -21.78 -22.10
C ASP A 431 19.31 -23.22 -21.55
N SER A 432 19.64 -23.31 -20.25
CA SER A 432 20.23 -24.50 -19.65
C SER A 432 19.38 -25.75 -19.79
N SER A 433 18.06 -25.66 -19.58
CA SER A 433 17.18 -26.84 -19.66
C SER A 433 16.88 -27.27 -21.10
N ASN A 434 17.24 -26.44 -22.08
CA ASN A 434 17.17 -26.78 -23.51
C ASN A 434 18.55 -27.14 -24.09
N HIS A 435 19.60 -27.23 -23.26
CA HIS A 435 20.92 -27.72 -23.67
C HIS A 435 21.54 -26.92 -24.83
N ARG A 436 21.35 -25.60 -24.81
CA ARG A 436 21.78 -24.69 -25.88
C ARG A 436 22.16 -23.32 -25.35
N VAL A 437 22.90 -22.57 -26.16
CA VAL A 437 23.12 -21.12 -25.98
C VAL A 437 22.44 -20.40 -27.14
N MET A 438 21.67 -19.39 -26.79
CA MET A 438 20.88 -18.59 -27.72
C MET A 438 21.41 -17.16 -27.77
N LYS A 439 21.38 -16.53 -28.94
CA LYS A 439 21.71 -15.10 -29.15
C LYS A 439 20.46 -14.36 -29.65
N TRP A 440 20.13 -13.23 -29.05
CA TRP A 440 19.17 -12.25 -29.56
C TRP A 440 19.92 -10.99 -29.97
N GLU A 441 19.74 -10.54 -31.21
CA GLU A 441 20.19 -9.22 -31.64
C GLU A 441 19.19 -8.15 -31.16
N GLU A 442 19.65 -6.91 -30.95
CA GLU A 442 18.80 -5.86 -30.42
C GLU A 442 17.56 -5.62 -31.33
N GLY A 443 16.37 -5.59 -30.72
CA GLY A 443 15.10 -5.38 -31.41
C GLY A 443 14.48 -6.62 -32.07
N THR A 444 15.15 -7.77 -32.03
CA THR A 444 14.61 -9.03 -32.56
C THR A 444 13.61 -9.68 -31.60
N LYS A 445 12.65 -10.45 -32.15
CA LYS A 445 11.67 -11.21 -31.35
C LYS A 445 12.12 -12.65 -31.08
N GLU A 446 12.88 -13.21 -31.99
CA GLU A 446 13.40 -14.58 -31.96
C GLU A 446 14.93 -14.53 -31.94
N GLY A 447 15.53 -15.47 -31.21
CA GLY A 447 16.97 -15.64 -31.17
C GLY A 447 17.46 -16.71 -32.14
N ILE A 448 18.76 -16.87 -32.21
CA ILE A 448 19.43 -17.92 -32.97
C ILE A 448 20.25 -18.81 -32.03
N ILE A 449 20.34 -20.11 -32.34
CA ILE A 449 21.20 -21.03 -31.62
C ILE A 449 22.65 -20.77 -32.04
N VAL A 450 23.51 -20.48 -31.08
CA VAL A 450 24.95 -20.20 -31.34
C VAL A 450 25.89 -21.25 -30.75
N ALA A 451 25.40 -22.10 -29.84
CA ALA A 451 26.11 -23.29 -29.36
C ALA A 451 25.12 -24.36 -28.89
N GLY A 452 25.48 -25.64 -29.06
CA GLY A 452 24.61 -26.76 -28.71
C GLY A 452 23.36 -26.86 -29.60
N GLY A 453 22.23 -27.26 -29.00
CA GLY A 453 20.93 -27.31 -29.70
C GLY A 453 20.65 -28.60 -30.50
N GLN A 454 21.55 -29.58 -30.44
CA GLN A 454 21.36 -30.92 -31.04
C GLN A 454 20.92 -31.96 -29.99
N GLY A 455 20.08 -31.53 -29.04
CA GLY A 455 19.66 -32.32 -27.88
C GLY A 455 20.71 -32.36 -26.76
N GLU A 456 20.36 -33.04 -25.67
CA GLU A 456 21.27 -33.30 -24.56
C GLU A 456 22.32 -34.36 -24.93
N GLY A 457 23.55 -34.19 -24.47
CA GLY A 457 24.63 -35.15 -24.69
C GLY A 457 26.02 -34.53 -24.54
N ASN A 458 27.05 -35.31 -24.90
CA ASN A 458 28.45 -34.94 -24.73
C ASN A 458 29.25 -34.86 -26.05
N SER A 459 28.60 -34.99 -27.20
CA SER A 459 29.27 -34.78 -28.49
C SER A 459 29.72 -33.33 -28.67
N LEU A 460 30.49 -33.04 -29.72
CA LEU A 460 30.94 -31.68 -30.01
C LEU A 460 29.83 -30.74 -30.52
N THR A 461 28.65 -31.27 -30.86
CA THR A 461 27.47 -30.47 -31.24
C THR A 461 26.44 -30.33 -30.11
N GLN A 462 26.68 -30.99 -28.97
CA GLN A 462 25.76 -31.08 -27.85
C GLN A 462 26.32 -30.42 -26.59
N LEU A 463 25.42 -30.02 -25.71
CA LEU A 463 25.71 -29.50 -24.37
C LEU A 463 24.84 -30.26 -23.36
N LEU A 464 25.18 -30.17 -22.08
CA LEU A 464 24.41 -30.72 -20.97
C LEU A 464 24.30 -29.68 -19.85
N TYR A 465 23.12 -29.06 -19.74
CA TYR A 465 22.82 -28.00 -18.77
C TYR A 465 23.84 -26.85 -18.77
N PRO A 466 24.16 -26.20 -19.91
CA PRO A 466 25.16 -25.15 -19.95
C PRO A 466 24.84 -24.03 -18.96
N GLN A 467 25.84 -23.56 -18.21
CA GLN A 467 25.69 -22.54 -17.16
C GLN A 467 26.32 -21.22 -17.63
N GLY A 468 27.59 -20.95 -17.35
CA GLY A 468 28.25 -19.72 -17.77
C GLY A 468 28.44 -19.60 -19.28
N VAL A 469 28.30 -18.36 -19.77
CA VAL A 469 28.57 -17.97 -21.15
C VAL A 469 29.36 -16.67 -21.17
N VAL A 470 30.43 -16.62 -21.96
CA VAL A 470 31.18 -15.39 -22.26
C VAL A 470 31.51 -15.37 -23.75
N VAL A 471 31.56 -14.18 -24.35
CA VAL A 471 31.82 -14.01 -25.79
C VAL A 471 33.01 -13.07 -25.98
N ASP A 472 33.91 -13.40 -26.90
CA ASP A 472 35.03 -12.53 -27.25
C ASP A 472 34.69 -11.54 -28.39
N GLN A 473 35.65 -10.67 -28.74
CA GLN A 473 35.46 -9.66 -29.80
C GLN A 473 35.23 -10.24 -31.21
N LEU A 474 35.46 -11.54 -31.40
CA LEU A 474 35.30 -12.24 -32.68
C LEU A 474 33.96 -12.99 -32.74
N ASP A 475 33.05 -12.73 -31.80
CA ASP A 475 31.81 -13.48 -31.55
C ASP A 475 32.05 -14.97 -31.30
N THR A 476 33.21 -15.33 -30.74
CA THR A 476 33.44 -16.70 -30.27
C THR A 476 32.77 -16.88 -28.93
N VAL A 477 31.89 -17.87 -28.83
CA VAL A 477 31.15 -18.21 -27.62
C VAL A 477 31.92 -19.24 -26.81
N TYR A 478 32.16 -18.96 -25.53
CA TYR A 478 32.74 -19.90 -24.57
C TYR A 478 31.66 -20.29 -23.57
N VAL A 479 31.50 -21.59 -23.36
CA VAL A 479 30.38 -22.14 -22.58
C VAL A 479 30.91 -23.07 -21.51
N ALA A 480 30.46 -22.86 -20.27
CA ALA A 480 30.62 -23.83 -19.20
C ALA A 480 29.57 -24.91 -19.37
N ASP A 481 29.98 -26.03 -19.95
CA ASP A 481 29.14 -27.21 -20.19
C ASP A 481 29.06 -28.03 -18.90
N PHE A 482 28.28 -27.51 -17.95
CA PHE A 482 28.24 -27.92 -16.54
C PHE A 482 28.12 -29.44 -16.37
N GLY A 483 27.14 -30.07 -17.04
CA GLY A 483 26.86 -31.49 -16.92
C GLY A 483 27.92 -32.39 -17.54
N ASN A 484 28.69 -31.88 -18.50
CA ASN A 484 29.80 -32.60 -19.14
C ASN A 484 31.18 -32.23 -18.56
N HIS A 485 31.21 -31.37 -17.53
CA HIS A 485 32.43 -31.00 -16.79
C HIS A 485 33.56 -30.48 -17.68
N ARG A 486 33.21 -29.61 -18.62
CA ARG A 486 34.13 -29.07 -19.63
C ARG A 486 33.81 -27.64 -19.98
N ILE A 487 34.80 -26.93 -20.51
CA ILE A 487 34.60 -25.63 -21.15
C ILE A 487 34.71 -25.83 -22.66
N MET A 488 33.67 -25.39 -23.36
CA MET A 488 33.57 -25.49 -24.81
C MET A 488 33.76 -24.12 -25.45
N ARG A 489 34.30 -24.13 -26.66
CA ARG A 489 34.48 -22.96 -27.51
C ARG A 489 33.77 -23.16 -28.86
N TRP A 490 32.96 -22.20 -29.25
CA TRP A 490 32.28 -22.10 -30.54
C TRP A 490 32.66 -20.81 -31.26
N PRO A 491 33.52 -20.87 -32.30
CA PRO A 491 33.72 -19.74 -33.20
C PRO A 491 32.40 -19.32 -33.87
N LYS A 492 32.29 -18.05 -34.26
CA LYS A 492 31.12 -17.53 -34.98
C LYS A 492 30.78 -18.40 -36.20
N GLY A 493 29.53 -18.89 -36.25
CA GLY A 493 29.03 -19.73 -37.35
C GLY A 493 29.52 -21.17 -37.34
N ALA A 494 30.26 -21.62 -36.33
CA ALA A 494 30.68 -23.02 -36.22
C ALA A 494 29.48 -23.94 -35.95
N THR A 495 29.44 -25.09 -36.64
CA THR A 495 28.39 -26.10 -36.46
C THR A 495 28.67 -27.05 -35.29
N GLN A 496 29.91 -27.08 -34.80
CA GLN A 496 30.35 -27.85 -33.64
C GLN A 496 31.39 -27.05 -32.85
N GLY A 497 31.49 -27.34 -31.56
CA GLY A 497 32.42 -26.71 -30.65
C GLY A 497 33.72 -27.49 -30.54
N THR A 498 34.61 -26.96 -29.73
CA THR A 498 35.87 -27.60 -29.35
C THR A 498 36.03 -27.54 -27.83
N VAL A 499 36.47 -28.64 -27.23
CA VAL A 499 36.80 -28.67 -25.81
C VAL A 499 38.12 -27.90 -25.62
N ILE A 500 38.12 -26.86 -24.80
CA ILE A 500 39.33 -26.10 -24.49
C ILE A 500 39.92 -26.44 -23.12
N ILE A 501 39.08 -26.86 -22.17
CA ILE A 501 39.46 -27.23 -20.80
C ILE A 501 38.50 -28.32 -20.29
N GLY A 502 39.01 -29.27 -19.52
CA GLY A 502 38.19 -30.32 -18.89
C GLY A 502 37.78 -31.41 -19.88
N GLY A 503 36.63 -32.06 -19.62
CA GLY A 503 36.14 -33.18 -20.44
C GLY A 503 36.82 -34.52 -20.13
N ASN A 504 37.63 -34.59 -19.07
CA ASN A 504 38.35 -35.78 -18.62
C ASN A 504 37.68 -36.41 -17.38
N ASN A 505 36.36 -36.56 -17.45
CA ASN A 505 35.46 -36.92 -16.34
C ASN A 505 35.37 -35.86 -15.23
N GLU A 506 34.36 -36.02 -14.39
CA GLU A 506 34.23 -35.26 -13.14
C GLU A 506 35.43 -35.54 -12.23
N GLY A 507 36.04 -34.49 -11.67
CA GLY A 507 37.11 -34.66 -10.69
C GLY A 507 37.87 -33.38 -10.37
N ALA A 508 38.86 -33.51 -9.48
CA ALA A 508 39.67 -32.40 -8.97
C ALA A 508 41.12 -32.41 -9.48
N GLN A 509 41.53 -33.41 -10.26
CA GLN A 509 42.90 -33.53 -10.79
C GLN A 509 43.19 -32.46 -11.85
N SER A 510 44.44 -32.41 -12.33
CA SER A 510 44.82 -31.51 -13.43
C SER A 510 43.95 -31.76 -14.66
N ASN A 511 43.42 -30.69 -15.25
CA ASN A 511 42.49 -30.74 -16.38
C ASN A 511 41.21 -31.56 -16.14
N GLN A 512 40.79 -31.69 -14.88
CA GLN A 512 39.46 -32.13 -14.49
C GLN A 512 38.70 -30.96 -13.85
N LEU A 513 37.40 -30.93 -14.13
CA LEU A 513 36.44 -29.99 -13.55
C LEU A 513 35.30 -30.82 -12.95
N ALA A 514 34.52 -30.22 -12.07
CA ALA A 514 33.31 -30.78 -11.51
C ALA A 514 32.23 -29.69 -11.47
N GLY A 515 31.34 -29.74 -12.46
CA GLY A 515 30.24 -28.78 -12.63
C GLY A 515 30.71 -27.33 -12.81
N PRO A 516 31.46 -26.98 -13.87
CA PRO A 516 31.86 -25.59 -14.08
C PRO A 516 30.62 -24.68 -14.27
N VAL A 517 30.64 -23.51 -13.65
CA VAL A 517 29.53 -22.54 -13.68
C VAL A 517 29.95 -21.19 -14.26
N GLY A 518 30.53 -20.28 -13.47
CA GLY A 518 30.93 -18.96 -13.90
C GLY A 518 32.23 -18.97 -14.71
N LEU A 519 32.29 -18.13 -15.74
CA LEU A 519 33.47 -17.90 -16.59
C LEU A 519 33.80 -16.41 -16.63
N SER A 520 35.09 -16.08 -16.63
CA SER A 520 35.54 -14.70 -16.85
C SER A 520 36.93 -14.69 -17.49
N PHE A 521 37.21 -13.67 -18.31
CA PHE A 521 38.54 -13.43 -18.84
C PHE A 521 39.18 -12.23 -18.13
N ASP A 522 40.47 -12.32 -17.80
CA ASP A 522 41.24 -11.12 -17.47
C ASP A 522 41.75 -10.43 -18.74
N ARG A 523 42.21 -9.19 -18.64
CA ARG A 523 42.73 -8.38 -19.76
C ARG A 523 43.87 -9.02 -20.59
N HIS A 524 44.51 -10.08 -20.10
CA HIS A 524 45.58 -10.79 -20.81
C HIS A 524 45.05 -12.05 -21.54
N GLY A 525 43.75 -12.32 -21.48
CA GLY A 525 43.12 -13.49 -22.11
C GLY A 525 43.18 -14.76 -21.26
N ASN A 526 43.60 -14.68 -19.99
CA ASN A 526 43.54 -15.85 -19.11
C ASN A 526 42.10 -16.15 -18.71
N LEU A 527 41.73 -17.42 -18.71
CA LEU A 527 40.38 -17.87 -18.39
C LEU A 527 40.27 -18.25 -16.91
N TYR A 528 39.29 -17.69 -16.23
CA TYR A 528 38.91 -18.03 -14.86
C TYR A 528 37.63 -18.84 -14.91
N VAL A 529 37.64 -19.99 -14.22
CA VAL A 529 36.52 -20.93 -14.18
C VAL A 529 36.15 -21.18 -12.74
N VAL A 530 34.88 -20.98 -12.39
CA VAL A 530 34.35 -21.49 -11.13
C VAL A 530 34.06 -22.97 -11.29
N ASP A 531 34.83 -23.77 -10.57
CA ASP A 531 34.76 -25.21 -10.51
C ASP A 531 33.90 -25.61 -9.29
N ASN A 532 32.57 -25.44 -9.45
CA ASN A 532 31.59 -25.34 -8.36
C ASN A 532 31.67 -26.52 -7.38
N ARG A 533 31.63 -27.76 -7.87
CA ARG A 533 31.58 -28.95 -7.00
C ARG A 533 32.94 -29.29 -6.38
N ASN A 534 34.00 -28.64 -6.83
CA ASN A 534 35.33 -28.70 -6.22
C ASN A 534 35.60 -27.50 -5.29
N ASP A 535 34.62 -26.63 -5.05
CA ASP A 535 34.69 -25.45 -4.18
C ASP A 535 35.91 -24.56 -4.45
N ARG A 536 36.23 -24.33 -5.73
CA ARG A 536 37.41 -23.57 -6.14
C ARG A 536 37.19 -22.73 -7.39
N VAL A 537 38.06 -21.74 -7.57
CA VAL A 537 38.23 -21.01 -8.84
C VAL A 537 39.58 -21.37 -9.44
N GLN A 538 39.58 -21.81 -10.70
CA GLN A 538 40.79 -22.13 -11.44
C GLN A 538 41.10 -21.06 -12.47
N LYS A 539 42.36 -20.63 -12.54
CA LYS A 539 42.92 -19.76 -13.58
C LYS A 539 43.71 -20.61 -14.58
N PHE A 540 43.42 -20.46 -15.85
CA PHE A 540 44.13 -21.09 -16.94
C PHE A 540 44.79 -20.01 -17.77
N ASN A 541 46.12 -20.10 -17.88
CA ASN A 541 46.88 -19.11 -18.62
C ASN A 541 46.77 -19.38 -20.12
N ILE A 542 46.64 -18.32 -20.91
CA ILE A 542 46.76 -18.41 -22.37
C ILE A 542 48.20 -18.85 -22.74
N GLU A 543 48.34 -19.66 -23.78
CA GLU A 543 49.63 -20.19 -24.27
C GLU A 543 50.48 -19.16 -25.02
#